data_AF-A0A957Z790-F1
#
_entry.id   AF-A0A957Z790-F1
#
_cell.length_a   1.000
_cell.length_b   1.000
_cell.length_c   1.000
_cell.angle_alpha   90.00
_cell.angle_beta   90.00
_cell.angle_gamma   90.00
#
_symmetry.space_group_name_H-M   'P 1'
#
loop_
_entity.id
_entity.type
_entity.pdbx_description
1 polymer ?
#
loop_
_entity_poly.entity_id
_entity_poly.type
_entity_poly.pdbx_seq_one_letter_code
_entity_poly.pdbx_strand_id
1 'polypeptide(L)'
;FVAGLEARGMALVDHFRITPGYGPQDQEGGRAILYETILRELPPGVTYFSLHPNAPGDIEVIVPDRAYWRTFEYEYFQSQRLKDFLAAEGIVPIGYRAIRDAMRAVA
;
A
#
# COMPACT_ATOMS: atom_id res chain seq x y z
N PHE A 1 2.67 -23.02 -12.57
CA PHE A 1 1.48 -22.17 -12.74
C PHE A 1 1.89 -20.72 -12.99
N VAL A 2 2.56 -20.04 -12.05
CA VAL A 2 3.04 -18.63 -12.17
C VAL A 2 3.90 -18.38 -13.41
N ALA A 3 4.97 -19.15 -13.63
CA ALA A 3 5.84 -18.99 -14.81
C ALA A 3 5.09 -19.10 -16.16
N GLY A 4 4.00 -19.87 -16.21
CA GLY A 4 3.16 -19.99 -17.41
C GLY A 4 2.19 -18.82 -17.61
N LEU A 5 1.92 -18.03 -16.56
CA LEU A 5 1.20 -16.76 -16.65
C LEU A 5 2.13 -15.68 -17.20
N GLU A 6 3.36 -15.61 -16.69
CA GLU A 6 4.39 -14.66 -17.13
C GLU A 6 4.82 -14.91 -18.57
N ALA A 7 5.01 -16.19 -18.96
CA ALA A 7 5.30 -16.56 -20.35
C ALA A 7 4.20 -16.17 -21.34
N ARG A 8 2.98 -15.89 -20.86
CA ARG A 8 1.86 -15.36 -21.66
C ARG A 8 1.74 -13.84 -21.61
N GLY A 9 2.76 -13.15 -21.09
CA GLY A 9 2.82 -11.69 -21.02
C GLY A 9 2.00 -11.07 -19.88
N MET A 10 1.55 -11.85 -18.89
CA MET A 10 0.88 -11.28 -17.72
C MET A 10 1.90 -10.71 -16.73
N ALA A 11 1.85 -9.40 -16.51
CA ALA A 11 2.67 -8.73 -15.49
C ALA A 11 2.06 -8.95 -14.10
N LEU A 12 2.55 -9.98 -13.42
CA LEU A 12 2.22 -10.25 -12.03
C LEU A 12 2.97 -9.28 -11.11
N VAL A 13 2.43 -9.03 -9.92
CA VAL A 13 3.16 -8.35 -8.85
C VAL A 13 4.00 -9.35 -8.09
N ASP A 14 5.19 -8.94 -7.66
CA ASP A 14 6.14 -9.80 -6.95
C ASP A 14 5.70 -10.05 -5.50
N HIS A 15 5.11 -9.03 -4.87
CA HIS A 15 4.73 -9.07 -3.46
C HIS A 15 3.32 -8.52 -3.24
N PHE A 16 2.65 -9.06 -2.22
CA PHE A 16 1.35 -8.58 -1.76
C PHE A 16 1.45 -8.15 -0.29
N ARG A 17 0.90 -6.99 0.02
CA ARG A 17 0.68 -6.49 1.38
C ARG A 17 -0.75 -5.98 1.49
N ILE A 18 -1.27 -5.97 2.71
CA ILE A 18 -2.59 -5.45 3.04
C ILE A 18 -2.47 -4.57 4.28
N THR A 19 -3.41 -3.63 4.48
CA THR A 19 -3.56 -2.85 5.72
C THR A 19 -3.21 -3.72 6.95
N PRO A 20 -2.16 -3.37 7.71
CA PRO A 20 -1.78 -4.15 8.89
C PRO A 20 -2.85 -3.99 9.98
N GLY A 21 -3.09 -5.06 10.73
CA GLY A 21 -4.01 -5.02 11.86
C GLY A 21 -3.31 -4.47 13.11
N TYR A 22 -3.92 -3.46 13.74
CA TYR A 22 -3.46 -2.88 15.01
C TYR A 22 -4.67 -2.42 15.84
N GLY A 23 -4.59 -2.51 17.16
CA GLY A 23 -5.67 -2.19 18.09
C GLY A 23 -5.85 -0.67 18.31
N PRO A 24 -6.98 -0.25 18.91
CA PRO A 24 -7.21 1.16 19.25
C PRO A 24 -6.26 1.66 20.35
N GLN A 25 -5.67 0.75 21.13
CA GLN A 25 -4.69 1.05 22.19
C GLN A 25 -3.27 1.28 21.63
N ASP A 26 -3.02 0.92 20.37
CA ASP A 26 -1.74 1.21 19.73
C ASP A 26 -1.64 2.71 19.49
N GLN A 27 -0.61 3.33 20.09
CA GLN A 27 -0.37 4.77 19.99
C GLN A 27 -0.35 5.20 18.52
N GLU A 28 -0.96 6.34 18.21
CA GLU A 28 -1.07 6.88 16.85
C GLU A 28 0.32 7.04 16.18
N GLY A 29 1.34 7.46 16.94
CA GLY A 29 2.72 7.50 16.48
C GLY A 29 3.31 6.13 16.12
N GLY A 30 2.84 5.05 16.74
CA GLY A 30 3.23 3.67 16.45
C GLY A 30 2.65 3.15 15.13
N ARG A 31 1.52 3.70 14.65
CA ARG A 31 0.90 3.26 13.39
C ARG A 31 1.75 3.66 12.18
N ALA A 32 2.23 4.90 12.14
CA ALA A 32 3.13 5.34 11.06
C ALA A 32 4.42 4.51 11.04
N ILE A 33 5.00 4.24 12.23
CA ILE A 33 6.18 3.38 12.36
C ILE A 33 5.89 1.97 11.83
N LEU A 34 4.71 1.41 12.10
CA LEU A 34 4.32 0.10 11.58
C LEU A 34 4.30 0.06 10.04
N TYR A 35 3.71 1.06 9.38
CA TYR A 35 3.76 1.16 7.91
C TYR A 35 5.18 1.32 7.40
N GLU A 36 5.98 2.18 8.03
CA GLU A 36 7.37 2.43 7.66
C GLU A 36 8.23 1.16 7.79
N THR A 37 8.04 0.37 8.85
CA THR A 37 8.69 -0.93 8.99
C THR A 37 8.31 -1.89 7.86
N ILE A 38 7.02 -2.03 7.55
CA ILE A 38 6.55 -2.89 6.45
C ILE A 38 7.16 -2.45 5.11
N LEU A 39 7.19 -1.15 4.85
CA LEU A 39 7.73 -0.57 3.62
C LEU A 39 9.25 -0.75 3.50
N ARG A 40 9.99 -0.55 4.60
CA ARG A 40 11.45 -0.76 4.65
C ARG A 40 11.84 -2.22 4.41
N GLU A 41 11.01 -3.15 4.85
CA GLU A 41 11.24 -4.59 4.71
C GLU A 41 10.76 -5.17 3.36
N LEU A 42 10.29 -4.33 2.43
CA LEU A 42 9.89 -4.79 1.10
C LEU A 42 11.10 -5.34 0.33
N PRO A 43 11.01 -6.57 -0.22
CA PRO A 43 12.02 -7.06 -1.13
C PRO A 43 11.98 -6.27 -2.46
N PRO A 44 13.06 -6.26 -3.24
CA PRO A 44 13.05 -5.71 -4.58
C PRO A 44 11.91 -6.30 -5.43
N GLY A 45 11.27 -5.44 -6.24
CA GLY A 45 10.17 -5.81 -7.14
C GLY A 45 8.96 -4.90 -7.04
N VAL A 46 7.89 -5.25 -7.74
CA VAL A 46 6.60 -4.58 -7.72
C VAL A 46 5.75 -5.15 -6.59
N THR A 47 5.43 -4.33 -5.60
CA THR A 47 4.52 -4.70 -4.50
C THR A 47 3.14 -4.11 -4.75
N TYR A 48 2.10 -4.95 -4.64
CA TYR A 48 0.73 -4.46 -4.46
C TYR A 48 0.41 -4.31 -2.98
N PHE A 49 0.21 -3.08 -2.53
CA PHE A 49 -0.22 -2.78 -1.17
C PHE A 49 -1.71 -2.43 -1.17
N SER A 50 -2.54 -3.36 -0.71
CA SER A 50 -3.99 -3.21 -0.60
C SER A 50 -4.36 -2.42 0.65
N LEU A 51 -4.65 -1.14 0.47
CA LEU A 51 -5.01 -0.20 1.52
C LEU A 51 -6.51 0.13 1.47
N HIS A 52 -7.05 0.65 2.57
CA HIS A 52 -8.45 1.04 2.67
C HIS A 52 -8.65 2.49 3.16
N PRO A 53 -7.91 3.51 2.64
CA PRO A 53 -8.05 4.87 3.13
C PRO A 53 -9.47 5.39 2.90
N ASN A 54 -10.04 6.06 3.90
CA ASN A 54 -11.35 6.69 3.80
C ASN A 54 -11.38 7.97 4.63
N ALA A 55 -11.99 9.03 4.10
CA ALA A 55 -12.16 10.28 4.84
C ALA A 55 -13.08 10.06 6.06
N PRO A 56 -12.89 10.81 7.16
CA PRO A 56 -13.78 10.72 8.31
C PRO A 56 -15.21 11.16 7.95
N GLY A 57 -16.21 10.60 8.64
CA GLY A 57 -17.63 10.94 8.49
C GLY A 57 -18.51 9.69 8.49
N ASP A 58 -18.74 9.12 7.31
CA ASP A 58 -19.63 7.96 7.16
C ASP A 58 -18.97 6.66 7.61
N ILE A 59 -17.63 6.59 7.55
CA ILE A 59 -16.91 5.35 7.73
C ILE A 59 -16.98 4.80 9.17
N GLU A 60 -17.12 5.70 10.13
CA GLU A 60 -17.37 5.42 11.55
C GLU A 60 -18.71 4.71 11.79
N VAL A 61 -19.68 4.88 10.88
CA VAL A 61 -20.98 4.18 10.93
C VAL A 61 -20.92 2.87 10.14
N ILE A 62 -20.28 2.87 8.96
CA ILE A 62 -20.22 1.70 8.07
C ILE A 62 -19.37 0.57 8.68
N VAL A 63 -18.28 0.92 9.35
CA VAL A 63 -17.30 -0.04 9.92
C VAL A 63 -16.69 0.49 11.22
N PRO A 64 -17.50 0.65 12.29
CA PRO A 64 -17.09 1.33 13.52
C PRO A 64 -15.79 0.79 14.12
N ASP A 65 -15.67 -0.54 14.21
CA ASP A 65 -14.54 -1.22 14.85
C ASP A 65 -13.20 -1.05 14.12
N ARG A 66 -13.21 -0.55 12.88
CA ARG A 66 -12.01 -0.37 12.05
C ARG A 66 -11.99 0.97 11.34
N ALA A 67 -12.88 1.89 11.70
CA ALA A 67 -12.94 3.22 11.08
C ALA A 67 -11.61 3.95 11.29
N TYR A 68 -11.02 3.82 12.48
CA TYR A 68 -9.73 4.41 12.84
C TYR A 68 -8.55 3.90 12.00
N TRP A 69 -8.64 2.74 11.34
CA TRP A 69 -7.61 2.30 10.37
C TRP A 69 -7.69 3.15 9.11
N ARG A 70 -8.92 3.38 8.63
CA ARG A 70 -9.20 3.98 7.34
C ARG A 70 -8.96 5.48 7.36
N THR A 71 -9.37 6.14 8.44
CA THR A 71 -9.12 7.58 8.63
C THR A 71 -7.64 7.86 8.87
N PHE A 72 -6.93 7.01 9.63
CA PHE A 72 -5.48 7.11 9.74
C PHE A 72 -4.78 6.92 8.39
N GLU A 73 -5.14 5.89 7.62
CA GLU A 73 -4.59 5.68 6.28
C GLU A 73 -4.87 6.88 5.35
N TYR A 74 -6.07 7.47 5.43
CA TYR A 74 -6.44 8.64 4.65
C TYR A 74 -5.50 9.83 4.91
N GLU A 75 -5.20 10.11 6.17
CA GLU A 75 -4.31 11.21 6.56
C GLU A 75 -2.82 10.87 6.28
N TYR A 76 -2.37 9.70 6.70
CA TYR A 76 -0.96 9.31 6.61
C TYR A 76 -0.47 9.18 5.17
N PHE A 77 -1.28 8.60 4.28
CA PHE A 77 -0.89 8.42 2.86
C PHE A 77 -0.94 9.71 2.03
N GLN A 78 -1.44 10.81 2.61
CA GLN A 78 -1.33 12.16 2.04
C GLN A 78 -0.19 12.97 2.68
N SER A 79 0.47 12.44 3.71
CA SER A 79 1.42 13.19 4.51
C SER A 79 2.75 13.43 3.81
N GLN A 80 3.38 14.57 4.13
CA GLN A 80 4.77 14.83 3.73
C GLN A 80 5.74 13.82 4.36
N ARG A 81 5.43 13.31 5.56
CA ARG A 81 6.20 12.27 6.25
C ARG A 81 6.35 11.01 5.40
N LEU A 82 5.25 10.45 4.90
CA LEU A 82 5.32 9.25 4.06
C LEU A 82 6.06 9.56 2.75
N LYS A 83 5.81 10.73 2.15
CA LYS A 83 6.49 11.13 0.91
C LYS A 83 8.02 11.18 1.07
N ASP A 84 8.50 11.81 2.15
CA ASP A 84 9.93 11.89 2.45
C ASP A 84 10.52 10.51 2.74
N PHE A 85 9.78 9.68 3.48
CA PHE A 85 10.16 8.30 3.77
C PHE A 85 10.34 7.47 2.49
N LEU A 86 9.36 7.49 1.58
CA LEU A 86 9.42 6.74 0.32
C LEU A 86 10.60 7.20 -0.54
N ALA A 87 10.88 8.50 -0.58
CA ALA A 87 12.04 9.04 -1.28
C ALA A 87 13.37 8.57 -0.67
N ALA A 88 13.48 8.54 0.66
CA ALA A 88 14.67 8.08 1.36
C ALA A 88 14.93 6.57 1.18
N GLU A 89 13.87 5.76 1.15
CA GLU A 89 13.96 4.30 0.96
C GLU A 89 14.02 3.91 -0.54
N GLY A 90 13.97 4.87 -1.47
CA GLY A 90 14.00 4.61 -2.91
C GLY A 90 12.75 3.89 -3.44
N ILE A 91 11.63 3.98 -2.72
CA ILE A 91 10.36 3.36 -3.10
C ILE A 91 9.60 4.31 -4.01
N VAL A 92 9.25 3.84 -5.21
CA VAL A 92 8.54 4.65 -6.22
C VAL A 92 7.08 4.18 -6.33
N PRO A 93 6.09 5.00 -5.91
CA PRO A 93 4.69 4.69 -6.13
C PRO A 93 4.35 4.69 -7.62
N ILE A 94 3.70 3.63 -8.09
CA ILE A 94 3.16 3.53 -9.44
C ILE A 94 1.68 3.19 -9.41
N GLY A 95 0.97 3.55 -10.48
CA GLY A 95 -0.38 3.05 -10.74
C GLY A 95 -0.38 1.95 -11.80
N TYR A 96 -1.50 1.25 -11.94
CA TYR A 96 -1.68 0.19 -12.95
C TYR A 96 -1.53 0.65 -14.41
N ARG A 97 -1.57 1.96 -14.69
CA ARG A 97 -1.28 2.48 -16.03
C ARG A 97 0.15 2.15 -16.47
N ALA A 98 1.13 2.31 -15.57
CA ALA A 98 2.53 1.98 -15.88
C ALA A 98 2.69 0.49 -16.21
N ILE A 99 2.05 -0.38 -15.42
CA ILE A 99 2.06 -1.84 -15.64
C ILE A 99 1.40 -2.17 -16.99
N ARG A 100 0.21 -1.62 -17.26
CA ARG A 100 -0.51 -1.80 -18.53
C ARG A 100 0.32 -1.37 -19.72
N ASP A 101 0.99 -0.22 -19.63
CA ASP A 101 1.78 0.32 -20.74
C ASP A 101 3.03 -0.52 -20.99
N ALA A 102 3.67 -1.03 -19.94
CA ALA A 102 4.75 -2.02 -20.05
C ALA A 102 4.27 -3.31 -20.73
N MET A 103 3.11 -3.85 -20.35
CA MET A 103 2.54 -5.03 -20.99
C MET A 103 2.24 -4.82 -22.48
N ARG A 104 1.76 -3.62 -22.86
CA ARG A 104 1.44 -3.27 -24.25
C ARG A 104 2.68 -3.02 -25.11
N ALA A 105 3.80 -2.62 -24.52
CA ALA A 105 5.05 -2.41 -25.24
C ALA A 105 5.76 -3.72 -25.63
N VAL A 106 5.38 -4.84 -25.00
CA VAL A 106 5.94 -6.18 -25.24
C VAL A 106 5.06 -7.02 -26.18
N ALA A 107 3.82 -6.58 -26.43
CA ALA A 107 2.89 -7.19 -27.38
C ALA A 107 3.16 -6.74 -28.81
#